data_AF-A0A917QBT1-F1
#
_entry.id   AF-A0A917QBT1-F1
#
_cell.length_a   1.000
_cell.length_b   1.000
_cell.length_c   1.000
_cell.angle_alpha   90.00
_cell.angle_beta   90.00
_cell.angle_gamma   90.00
#
_symmetry.space_group_name_H-M   'P 1'
#
loop_
_entity.id
_entity.type
_entity.pdbx_description
1 polymer ?
#
loop_
_entity_poly.entity_id
_entity_poly.type
_entity_poly.pdbx_seq_one_letter_code
_entity_poly.pdbx_strand_id
1 'polypeptide(L)'
;MNRQPNRSSSATGDNGLADGKCQEFYRATGAAAFGLALRVLHRRGLAEDVVREGYRRSRALIMSAPPSAPEAPPNPSPPDSAPDLQTPWGRAEFGFRTTWKVPMPPDGGQPGLPFLPVARRDYAYGPPPRPEPPAPARHSHALLAQVHRVAIEQLRADRNDRNDLPWFSASARLGFADPLDPHLEVFVLAYYGGRTYRGISRETGMAVPTVTRLLGESIDRLAEQRAVPNFAPRHRWRPPRSVLALADAYALDAVAELERHHIQAKLATIAAQSGDEFDARVTAVHDLLARLAKSDERPPPRHLEARILADFNGAASRRGYWAATRPPWLRRPGDV
;
A
#
# COMPACT_ATOMS: atom_id res chain seq x y z
N MET A 1 8.86 -43.30 -44.28
CA MET A 1 9.74 -42.63 -43.29
C MET A 1 9.22 -41.23 -43.02
N ASN A 2 8.55 -41.01 -41.89
CA ASN A 2 7.98 -39.72 -41.51
C ASN A 2 8.81 -39.15 -40.34
N ARG A 3 9.55 -38.06 -40.57
CA ARG A 3 10.28 -37.32 -39.52
C ARG A 3 9.34 -36.28 -38.91
N GLN A 4 8.99 -36.47 -37.64
CA GLN A 4 8.42 -35.41 -36.80
C GLN A 4 9.49 -34.34 -36.48
N PRO A 5 9.16 -33.04 -36.47
CA PRO A 5 10.03 -32.02 -35.91
C PRO A 5 9.81 -31.87 -34.40
N ASN A 6 10.93 -31.92 -33.67
CA ASN A 6 11.09 -31.63 -32.25
C ASN A 6 10.48 -30.26 -31.86
N ARG A 7 9.53 -30.26 -30.91
CA ARG A 7 9.10 -29.08 -30.15
C ARG A 7 9.34 -29.32 -28.66
N SER A 8 10.57 -29.09 -28.20
CA SER A 8 10.88 -29.05 -26.78
C SER A 8 12.21 -28.34 -26.55
N SER A 9 12.19 -27.00 -26.48
CA SER A 9 13.33 -26.21 -25.98
C SER A 9 13.03 -24.76 -25.56
N SER A 10 11.78 -24.28 -25.53
CA SER A 10 11.47 -22.87 -25.18
C SER A 10 10.94 -22.63 -23.75
N ALA A 11 10.74 -23.66 -22.94
CA ALA A 11 10.13 -23.52 -21.61
C ALA A 11 11.12 -23.22 -20.46
N THR A 12 12.42 -23.46 -20.66
CA THR A 12 13.42 -23.32 -19.59
C THR A 12 13.89 -21.87 -19.38
N GLY A 13 13.85 -21.03 -20.42
CA GLY A 13 14.32 -19.64 -20.34
C GLY A 13 13.35 -18.68 -19.65
N ASP A 14 12.03 -18.89 -19.81
CA ASP A 14 11.00 -18.00 -19.27
C ASP A 14 10.79 -18.21 -17.76
N ASN A 15 10.89 -19.45 -17.29
CA ASN A 15 10.80 -19.78 -15.86
C ASN A 15 11.95 -19.16 -15.06
N GLY A 16 13.17 -19.11 -15.61
CA GLY A 16 14.33 -18.51 -14.92
C GLY A 16 14.20 -17.00 -14.71
N LEU A 17 13.58 -16.29 -15.65
CA LEU A 17 13.31 -14.84 -15.52
C LEU A 17 12.19 -14.58 -14.50
N ALA A 18 11.12 -15.37 -14.54
CA ALA A 18 10.02 -15.28 -13.58
C ALA A 18 10.50 -15.59 -12.15
N ASP A 19 11.33 -16.62 -11.97
CA ASP A 19 11.95 -16.97 -10.69
C ASP A 19 12.86 -15.86 -10.18
N GLY A 20 13.72 -15.31 -11.04
CA GLY A 20 14.60 -14.21 -10.69
C GLY A 20 13.83 -12.98 -10.20
N LYS A 21 12.80 -12.54 -10.94
CA LYS A 21 11.94 -11.42 -10.53
C LYS A 21 11.19 -11.71 -9.24
N CYS A 22 10.62 -12.90 -9.08
CA CYS A 22 9.88 -13.27 -7.88
C CYS A 22 10.80 -13.32 -6.65
N GLN A 23 12.01 -13.88 -6.80
CA GLN A 23 12.99 -13.96 -5.74
C GLN A 23 13.49 -12.57 -5.30
N GLU A 24 13.82 -11.71 -6.25
CA GLU A 24 14.20 -10.32 -5.96
C GLU A 24 13.08 -9.58 -5.22
N PHE A 25 11.85 -9.72 -5.70
CA PHE A 25 10.69 -9.12 -5.06
C PHE A 25 10.44 -9.69 -3.65
N TYR A 26 10.62 -11.00 -3.47
CA TYR A 26 10.51 -11.66 -2.17
C TYR A 26 11.58 -11.17 -1.19
N ARG A 27 12.84 -10.99 -1.63
CA ARG A 27 13.89 -10.42 -0.78
C ARG A 27 13.54 -9.03 -0.27
N ALA A 28 12.92 -8.20 -1.12
CA ALA A 28 12.53 -6.85 -0.75
C ALA A 28 11.32 -6.78 0.19
N THR A 29 10.39 -7.74 0.12
CA THR A 29 9.06 -7.62 0.76
C THR A 29 8.69 -8.75 1.73
N GLY A 30 9.40 -9.89 1.70
CA GLY A 30 9.02 -11.11 2.41
C GLY A 30 8.99 -10.97 3.92
N ALA A 31 9.95 -10.22 4.50
CA ALA A 31 9.99 -9.98 5.94
C ALA A 31 8.83 -9.09 6.42
N ALA A 32 8.49 -8.06 5.64
CA ALA A 32 7.37 -7.15 5.95
C ALA A 32 6.02 -7.85 5.76
N ALA A 33 5.86 -8.61 4.67
CA ALA A 33 4.66 -9.39 4.39
C ALA A 33 4.39 -10.43 5.47
N PHE A 34 5.41 -11.20 5.86
CA PHE A 34 5.29 -12.21 6.92
C PHE A 34 5.06 -11.58 8.30
N GLY A 35 5.78 -10.50 8.61
CA GLY A 35 5.61 -9.73 9.83
C GLY A 35 4.19 -9.20 9.99
N LEU A 36 3.66 -8.57 8.94
CA LEU A 36 2.29 -8.07 8.88
C LEU A 36 1.26 -9.20 9.05
N ALA A 37 1.38 -10.29 8.30
CA ALA A 37 0.46 -11.42 8.40
C ALA A 37 0.47 -12.04 9.81
N LEU A 38 1.65 -12.16 10.43
CA LEU A 38 1.77 -12.65 11.80
C LEU A 38 1.21 -11.66 12.83
N ARG A 39 1.29 -10.36 12.54
CA ARG A 39 0.72 -9.30 13.38
C ARG A 39 -0.80 -9.30 13.38
N VAL A 40 -1.43 -9.63 12.25
CA VAL A 40 -2.89 -9.74 12.12
C VAL A 40 -3.40 -11.07 12.68
N LEU A 41 -2.75 -12.19 12.33
CA LEU A 41 -3.29 -13.54 12.59
C LEU A 41 -2.76 -14.19 13.86
N HIS A 42 -1.64 -13.72 14.41
CA HIS A 42 -0.93 -14.28 15.57
C HIS A 42 -0.56 -15.77 15.49
N ARG A 43 -0.76 -16.40 14.32
CA ARG A 43 -0.54 -17.83 14.08
C ARG A 43 0.42 -18.00 12.92
N ARG A 44 1.58 -18.58 13.21
CA ARG A 44 2.68 -18.73 12.25
C ARG A 44 2.27 -19.51 10.98
N GLY A 45 1.56 -20.62 11.14
CA GLY A 45 1.12 -21.44 10.01
C GLY A 45 0.16 -20.69 9.07
N LEU A 46 -0.84 -20.00 9.63
CA LEU A 46 -1.75 -19.18 8.83
C LEU A 46 -1.04 -18.01 8.17
N ALA A 47 -0.10 -17.35 8.86
CA ALA A 47 0.68 -16.27 8.28
C ALA A 47 1.48 -16.72 7.04
N GLU A 48 2.08 -17.92 7.06
CA GLU A 48 2.76 -18.48 5.88
C GLU A 48 1.82 -18.67 4.69
N ASP A 49 0.64 -19.25 4.93
CA ASP A 49 -0.33 -19.50 3.86
C ASP A 49 -0.94 -18.21 3.29
N VAL A 50 -1.16 -17.20 4.14
CA VAL A 50 -1.61 -15.86 3.72
C VAL A 50 -0.56 -15.15 2.88
N VAL A 51 0.71 -15.19 3.27
CA VAL A 51 1.79 -14.61 2.45
C VAL A 51 1.84 -15.31 1.09
N ARG A 52 1.82 -16.65 1.05
CA ARG A 52 1.80 -17.41 -0.21
C ARG A 52 0.64 -17.01 -1.12
N GLU A 53 -0.56 -16.92 -0.56
CA GLU A 53 -1.76 -16.48 -1.29
C GLU A 53 -1.60 -15.04 -1.80
N GLY A 54 -1.05 -14.13 -0.99
CA GLY A 54 -0.79 -12.75 -1.38
C GLY A 54 0.13 -12.66 -2.61
N TYR A 55 1.28 -13.34 -2.59
CA TYR A 55 2.18 -13.40 -3.76
C TYR A 55 1.51 -14.03 -4.99
N ARG A 56 0.67 -15.04 -4.79
CA ARG A 56 -0.07 -15.69 -5.89
C ARG A 56 -1.06 -14.73 -6.54
N ARG A 57 -1.84 -13.99 -5.75
CA ARG A 57 -2.79 -12.99 -6.26
C ARG A 57 -2.08 -11.80 -6.91
N SER A 58 -0.90 -11.43 -6.42
CA SER A 58 -0.07 -10.36 -6.98
C SER A 58 0.84 -10.81 -8.13
N ARG A 59 0.74 -12.04 -8.64
CA ARG A 59 1.64 -12.57 -9.69
C ARG A 59 1.74 -11.68 -10.92
N ALA A 60 0.60 -11.22 -11.45
CA ALA A 60 0.57 -10.37 -12.64
C ALA A 60 1.31 -9.04 -12.41
N LEU A 61 1.08 -8.43 -11.23
CA LEU A 61 1.74 -7.21 -10.79
C LEU A 61 3.27 -7.43 -10.69
N ILE A 62 3.70 -8.50 -10.04
CA ILE A 62 5.13 -8.81 -9.85
C ILE A 62 5.83 -9.01 -11.21
N MET A 63 5.16 -9.62 -12.19
CA MET A 63 5.71 -9.81 -13.53
C MET A 63 5.84 -8.51 -14.32
N SER A 64 4.90 -7.58 -14.13
CA SER A 64 4.95 -6.25 -14.72
C SER A 64 5.92 -5.29 -14.02
N ALA A 65 6.46 -5.66 -12.85
CA ALA A 65 7.40 -4.82 -12.14
C ALA A 65 8.66 -4.58 -12.99
N PRO A 66 9.14 -3.33 -13.09
CA PRO A 66 10.44 -3.06 -13.69
C PRO A 66 11.52 -3.74 -12.85
N PRO A 67 12.65 -4.15 -13.46
CA PRO A 67 13.79 -4.66 -12.68
C PRO A 67 14.16 -3.60 -11.64
N SER A 68 14.45 -4.00 -10.40
CA SER A 68 14.98 -3.03 -9.46
C SER A 68 16.30 -2.54 -10.05
N ALA A 69 16.46 -1.22 -10.15
CA ALA A 69 17.76 -0.68 -10.50
C ALA A 69 18.79 -1.26 -9.53
N PRO A 70 20.01 -1.62 -9.98
CA PRO A 70 21.07 -1.93 -9.05
C PRO A 70 21.14 -0.78 -8.06
N GLU A 71 21.06 -1.10 -6.77
CA GLU A 71 21.17 -0.15 -5.68
C GLU A 71 22.29 0.83 -6.04
N ALA A 72 21.93 2.08 -6.35
CA ALA A 72 22.95 3.06 -6.67
C ALA A 72 23.93 3.04 -5.50
N PRO A 73 25.26 3.00 -5.75
CA PRO A 73 26.23 2.99 -4.67
C PRO A 73 25.83 4.08 -3.68
N PRO A 74 25.94 3.84 -2.36
CA PRO A 74 25.54 4.80 -1.36
C PRO A 74 26.06 6.15 -1.81
N ASN A 75 25.13 7.08 -2.07
CA ASN A 75 25.44 8.41 -2.57
C ASN A 75 26.63 8.89 -1.74
N PRO A 76 27.84 9.09 -2.31
CA PRO A 76 28.99 9.42 -1.50
C PRO A 76 28.57 10.61 -0.68
N SER A 77 28.60 10.46 0.64
CA SER A 77 28.40 11.58 1.54
C SER A 77 29.19 12.74 0.96
N PRO A 78 28.59 13.93 0.75
CA PRO A 78 29.36 15.07 0.30
C PRO A 78 30.56 15.17 1.24
N PRO A 79 31.80 15.29 0.74
CA PRO A 79 32.95 15.37 1.63
C PRO A 79 32.68 16.51 2.61
N ASP A 80 32.85 16.26 3.91
CA ASP A 80 32.78 17.25 5.00
C ASP A 80 33.84 18.36 4.87
N SER A 81 34.52 18.44 3.72
CA SER A 81 35.41 19.52 3.38
C SER A 81 34.58 20.73 2.94
N ALA A 82 34.68 21.81 3.71
CA ALA A 82 34.24 23.14 3.25
C ALA A 82 34.74 23.39 1.82
N PRO A 83 33.92 23.97 0.92
CA PRO A 83 34.31 24.17 -0.47
C PRO A 83 35.58 25.01 -0.53
N ASP A 84 36.59 24.51 -1.25
CA ASP A 84 37.86 25.21 -1.43
C ASP A 84 37.66 26.42 -2.36
N LEU A 85 37.43 27.59 -1.73
CA LEU A 85 37.22 28.87 -2.40
C LEU A 85 38.48 29.40 -3.11
N GLN A 86 39.64 28.75 -2.94
CA GLN A 86 40.88 29.15 -3.59
C GLN A 86 40.99 28.61 -5.02
N THR A 87 40.15 27.65 -5.43
CA THR A 87 40.10 27.18 -6.80
C THR A 87 38.93 27.77 -7.61
N PRO A 88 39.08 27.95 -8.93
CA PRO A 88 37.99 28.39 -9.81
C PRO A 88 36.77 27.45 -9.77
N TRP A 89 36.98 26.16 -9.54
CA TRP A 89 35.93 25.15 -9.49
C TRP A 89 35.17 25.14 -8.16
N GLY A 90 35.85 25.38 -7.02
CA GLY A 90 35.19 25.51 -5.72
C GLY A 90 34.28 26.74 -5.59
N ARG A 91 34.53 27.81 -6.37
CA ARG A 91 33.63 28.99 -6.44
C ARG A 91 32.34 28.71 -7.25
N ALA A 92 32.41 27.85 -8.27
CA ALA A 92 31.26 27.51 -9.10
C ALA A 92 30.22 26.65 -8.35
N GLU A 93 30.66 25.73 -7.50
CA GLU A 93 29.83 24.91 -6.60
C GLU A 93 29.04 25.76 -5.58
N PHE A 94 29.65 26.80 -5.00
CA PHE A 94 28.98 27.72 -4.07
C PHE A 94 27.95 28.63 -4.78
N GLY A 95 28.23 29.03 -6.03
CA GLY A 95 27.33 29.87 -6.83
C GLY A 95 26.02 29.16 -7.24
N PHE A 96 26.07 27.86 -7.49
CA PHE A 96 24.88 27.04 -7.79
C PHE A 96 23.99 26.80 -6.56
N ARG A 97 24.59 26.77 -5.36
CA ARG A 97 23.87 26.50 -4.09
C ARG A 97 23.09 27.70 -3.54
N THR A 98 23.34 28.91 -4.04
CA THR A 98 22.74 30.15 -3.50
C THR A 98 21.70 30.81 -4.41
N THR A 99 21.39 30.22 -5.57
CA THR A 99 20.58 30.87 -6.62
C THR A 99 19.07 30.60 -6.62
N TRP A 100 18.51 30.02 -5.56
CA TRP A 100 17.04 29.98 -5.36
C TRP A 100 16.57 30.91 -4.25
N LYS A 101 16.77 32.22 -4.46
CA LYS A 101 15.93 33.25 -3.85
C LYS A 101 15.49 34.18 -4.97
N VAL A 102 14.25 34.02 -5.43
CA VAL A 102 13.57 35.01 -6.26
C VAL A 102 13.29 36.24 -5.39
N PRO A 103 13.83 37.43 -5.67
CA PRO A 103 13.37 38.67 -5.05
C PRO A 103 12.37 39.33 -5.99
N MET A 104 11.13 39.53 -5.53
CA MET A 104 10.25 40.54 -6.11
C MET A 104 10.88 41.93 -5.87
N PRO A 105 10.95 42.81 -6.88
CA PRO A 105 11.39 44.18 -6.67
C PRO A 105 10.24 45.03 -6.08
N PRO A 106 10.52 45.99 -5.17
CA PRO A 106 9.58 47.03 -4.80
C PRO A 106 9.52 48.11 -5.89
N ASP A 107 8.40 48.84 -5.91
CA ASP A 107 7.97 49.84 -6.89
C ASP A 107 9.04 50.77 -7.51
N GLY A 108 8.84 51.10 -8.79
CA GLY A 108 9.21 52.42 -9.35
C GLY A 108 9.83 52.44 -10.75
N GLY A 109 9.00 52.68 -11.79
CA GLY A 109 9.40 53.42 -13.00
C GLY A 109 9.72 52.62 -14.28
N GLN A 110 8.76 52.60 -15.23
CA GLN A 110 8.97 52.22 -16.64
C GLN A 110 9.78 53.29 -17.41
N PRO A 111 10.23 53.01 -18.66
CA PRO A 111 9.36 53.41 -19.77
C PRO A 111 9.29 52.40 -20.95
N GLY A 112 8.07 52.24 -21.48
CA GLY A 112 7.84 52.22 -22.94
C GLY A 112 7.87 50.88 -23.66
N LEU A 113 6.76 50.11 -23.60
CA LEU A 113 6.31 49.29 -24.74
C LEU A 113 4.76 49.32 -24.81
N PRO A 114 4.16 49.36 -26.01
CA PRO A 114 2.73 49.61 -26.19
C PRO A 114 1.88 48.42 -25.72
N PHE A 115 0.85 48.74 -24.95
CA PHE A 115 -0.19 47.83 -24.48
C PHE A 115 -0.88 47.10 -25.65
N LEU A 116 -0.74 45.78 -25.70
CA LEU A 116 -1.74 44.89 -26.29
C LEU A 116 -2.56 44.27 -25.14
N PRO A 117 -3.89 44.21 -25.22
CA PRO A 117 -4.71 43.59 -24.18
C PRO A 117 -4.46 42.07 -24.18
N VAL A 118 -3.57 41.60 -23.32
CA VAL A 118 -3.38 40.17 -23.07
C VAL A 118 -4.64 39.67 -22.35
N ALA A 119 -5.42 38.88 -23.08
CA ALA A 119 -6.51 38.08 -22.54
C ALA A 119 -6.03 37.37 -21.27
N ARG A 120 -6.81 37.56 -20.19
CA ARG A 120 -6.66 36.93 -18.88
C ARG A 120 -6.64 35.41 -19.07
N ARG A 121 -5.45 34.83 -19.28
CA ARG A 121 -5.22 33.40 -19.12
C ARG A 121 -5.13 33.16 -17.63
N ASP A 122 -6.19 32.59 -17.08
CA ASP A 122 -6.20 32.00 -15.76
C ASP A 122 -5.14 30.88 -15.73
N TYR A 123 -3.91 31.22 -15.31
CA TYR A 123 -2.95 30.23 -14.86
C TYR A 123 -3.51 29.64 -13.57
N ALA A 124 -4.28 28.57 -13.71
CA ALA A 124 -4.62 27.70 -12.60
C ALA A 124 -3.31 27.17 -12.01
N TYR A 125 -2.83 27.81 -10.94
CA TYR A 125 -1.89 27.20 -10.01
C TYR A 125 -2.63 26.04 -9.33
N GLY A 126 -2.72 24.91 -10.04
CA GLY A 126 -2.93 23.62 -9.38
C GLY A 126 -1.71 23.31 -8.53
N PRO A 127 -1.86 22.63 -7.37
CA PRO A 127 -0.71 22.15 -6.62
C PRO A 127 0.18 21.30 -7.55
N PRO A 128 1.53 21.34 -7.40
CA PRO A 128 2.42 20.56 -8.24
C PRO A 128 2.03 19.07 -8.20
N PRO A 129 2.12 18.35 -9.33
CA PRO A 129 1.84 16.92 -9.35
C PRO A 129 2.72 16.23 -8.30
N ARG A 130 2.12 15.33 -7.52
CA ARG A 130 2.82 14.63 -6.44
C ARG A 130 4.04 13.91 -7.02
N PRO A 131 5.21 13.91 -6.34
CA PRO A 131 6.30 13.02 -6.69
C PRO A 131 5.80 11.60 -6.47
N GLU A 132 5.46 10.98 -7.58
CA GLU A 132 4.88 9.67 -7.68
C GLU A 132 5.97 8.66 -7.26
N PRO A 133 5.73 7.78 -6.26
CA PRO A 133 6.79 6.90 -5.75
C PRO A 133 7.37 6.05 -6.89
N PRO A 134 8.66 5.68 -6.85
CA PRO A 134 9.26 4.88 -7.92
C PRO A 134 8.46 3.60 -8.10
N ALA A 135 8.26 3.19 -9.35
CA ALA A 135 7.47 2.01 -9.70
C ALA A 135 7.70 0.78 -8.79
N PRO A 136 8.94 0.35 -8.44
CA PRO A 136 9.15 -0.80 -7.55
C PRO A 136 8.52 -0.64 -6.16
N ALA A 137 8.53 0.57 -5.58
CA ALA A 137 7.90 0.83 -4.28
C ALA A 137 6.38 0.64 -4.36
N ARG A 138 5.74 1.08 -5.45
CA ARG A 138 4.28 0.89 -5.65
C ARG A 138 3.89 -0.58 -5.71
N HIS A 139 4.67 -1.38 -6.42
CA HIS A 139 4.40 -2.82 -6.53
C HIS A 139 4.52 -3.49 -5.16
N SER A 140 5.55 -3.14 -4.39
CA SER A 140 5.73 -3.62 -3.01
C SER A 140 4.57 -3.22 -2.10
N HIS A 141 4.11 -1.98 -2.15
CA HIS A 141 3.01 -1.50 -1.33
C HIS A 141 1.68 -2.19 -1.69
N ALA A 142 1.43 -2.40 -2.99
CA ALA A 142 0.27 -3.14 -3.46
C ALA A 142 0.28 -4.62 -3.04
N LEU A 143 1.46 -5.27 -3.03
CA LEU A 143 1.58 -6.62 -2.44
C LEU A 143 1.23 -6.61 -0.96
N LEU A 144 1.76 -5.67 -0.17
CA LEU A 144 1.51 -5.61 1.28
C LEU A 144 0.03 -5.36 1.58
N ALA A 145 -0.64 -4.50 0.80
CA ALA A 145 -2.09 -4.33 0.87
C ALA A 145 -2.84 -5.63 0.50
N GLN A 146 -2.38 -6.36 -0.51
CA GLN A 146 -2.97 -7.65 -0.88
C GLN A 146 -2.79 -8.72 0.22
N VAL A 147 -1.62 -8.78 0.86
CA VAL A 147 -1.34 -9.67 2.00
C VAL A 147 -2.22 -9.32 3.19
N HIS A 148 -2.33 -8.02 3.51
CA HIS A 148 -3.22 -7.53 4.55
C HIS A 148 -4.67 -7.98 4.29
N ARG A 149 -5.19 -7.74 3.09
CA ARG A 149 -6.54 -8.14 2.71
C ARG A 149 -6.78 -9.64 2.91
N VAL A 150 -5.86 -10.48 2.46
CA VAL A 150 -5.97 -11.95 2.62
C VAL A 150 -5.93 -12.33 4.12
N ALA A 151 -5.10 -11.65 4.92
CA ALA A 151 -5.07 -11.84 6.37
C ALA A 151 -6.42 -11.52 7.01
N ILE A 152 -7.05 -10.41 6.62
CA ILE A 152 -8.38 -10.01 7.13
C ILE A 152 -9.48 -10.97 6.65
N GLU A 153 -9.44 -11.43 5.40
CA GLU A 153 -10.35 -12.47 4.88
C GLU A 153 -10.24 -13.75 5.73
N GLN A 154 -9.02 -14.18 6.03
CA GLN A 154 -8.76 -15.36 6.85
C GLN A 154 -9.20 -15.16 8.31
N LEU A 155 -8.90 -14.02 8.91
CA LEU A 155 -9.30 -13.66 10.27
C LEU A 155 -10.84 -13.68 10.42
N ARG A 156 -11.56 -13.17 9.42
CA ARG A 156 -13.04 -13.17 9.40
C ARG A 156 -13.64 -14.56 9.18
N ALA A 157 -12.96 -15.42 8.44
CA ALA A 157 -13.37 -16.81 8.24
C ALA A 157 -13.20 -17.65 9.52
N ASP A 158 -12.19 -17.34 10.33
CA ASP A 158 -11.96 -17.99 11.62
C ASP A 158 -12.94 -17.46 12.68
N ARG A 159 -14.11 -18.11 12.77
CA ARG A 159 -15.20 -17.75 13.70
C ARG A 159 -14.80 -17.79 15.18
N ASN A 160 -13.67 -18.41 15.54
CA ASN A 160 -13.23 -18.57 16.93
C ASN A 160 -12.41 -17.38 17.46
N ASP A 161 -11.96 -16.45 16.62
CA ASP A 161 -11.02 -15.38 17.01
C ASP A 161 -11.71 -14.09 17.47
N ARG A 162 -12.90 -14.21 18.07
CA ARG A 162 -13.63 -13.05 18.63
C ARG A 162 -13.06 -12.57 19.96
N ASN A 163 -12.30 -13.42 20.66
CA ASN A 163 -11.99 -13.24 22.07
C ASN A 163 -10.51 -12.98 22.39
N ASP A 164 -9.59 -13.16 21.45
CA ASP A 164 -8.20 -12.81 21.75
C ASP A 164 -8.01 -11.31 21.51
N LEU A 165 -7.50 -10.66 22.56
CA LEU A 165 -7.28 -9.22 22.70
C LEU A 165 -5.82 -8.78 22.39
N PRO A 166 -5.07 -9.33 21.39
CA PRO A 166 -3.67 -8.96 21.17
C PRO A 166 -3.51 -7.61 20.48
N TRP A 167 -4.60 -6.96 20.06
CA TRP A 167 -4.55 -5.66 19.39
C TRP A 167 -4.14 -4.51 20.31
N PHE A 168 -4.30 -4.63 21.65
CA PHE A 168 -3.68 -3.71 22.60
C PHE A 168 -2.13 -3.75 22.57
N SER A 169 -1.54 -4.89 22.18
CA SER A 169 -0.08 -4.94 21.92
C SER A 169 0.28 -4.28 20.58
N ALA A 170 -0.70 -4.10 19.70
CA ALA A 170 -0.56 -3.39 18.43
C ALA A 170 -0.50 -1.87 18.63
N SER A 171 -1.36 -1.35 19.51
CA SER A 171 -1.44 0.09 19.80
C SER A 171 -0.14 0.67 20.38
N ALA A 172 0.56 -0.07 21.26
CA ALA A 172 1.82 0.39 21.85
C ALA A 172 2.93 0.70 20.82
N ARG A 173 2.92 0.06 19.64
CA ARG A 173 3.94 0.31 18.59
C ARG A 173 3.56 1.42 17.61
N LEU A 174 2.30 1.84 17.62
CA LEU A 174 1.82 2.91 16.74
C LEU A 174 2.24 4.30 17.24
N GLY A 175 2.74 4.42 18.48
CA GLY A 175 3.31 5.68 19.00
C GLY A 175 2.26 6.69 19.46
N PHE A 176 1.03 6.25 19.72
CA PHE A 176 0.00 7.07 20.36
C PHE A 176 0.31 7.22 21.85
N ALA A 177 0.16 8.44 22.36
CA ALA A 177 0.45 8.76 23.75
C ALA A 177 -0.53 8.10 24.73
N ASP A 178 -1.80 7.97 24.32
CA ASP A 178 -2.85 7.33 25.10
C ASP A 178 -3.29 6.02 24.40
N PRO A 179 -3.13 4.84 25.04
CA PRO A 179 -3.61 3.58 24.48
C PRO A 179 -5.15 3.50 24.40
N LEU A 180 -5.87 4.39 25.07
CA LEU A 180 -7.33 4.52 25.03
C LEU A 180 -7.82 5.63 24.09
N ASP A 181 -6.93 6.22 23.27
CA ASP A 181 -7.34 7.20 22.27
C ASP A 181 -8.35 6.57 21.29
N PRO A 182 -9.57 7.12 21.15
CA PRO A 182 -10.59 6.59 20.22
C PRO A 182 -10.11 6.48 18.77
N HIS A 183 -9.18 7.35 18.33
CA HIS A 183 -8.59 7.28 16.99
C HIS A 183 -7.74 6.02 16.83
N LEU A 184 -6.97 5.69 17.87
CA LEU A 184 -6.14 4.49 17.91
C LEU A 184 -7.01 3.24 17.97
N GLU A 185 -8.04 3.24 18.82
CA GLU A 185 -8.97 2.13 18.98
C GLU A 185 -9.62 1.76 17.65
N VAL A 186 -10.24 2.72 16.95
CA VAL A 186 -10.92 2.42 15.67
C VAL A 186 -9.94 1.97 14.59
N PHE A 187 -8.74 2.56 14.53
CA PHE A 187 -7.72 2.18 13.55
C PHE A 187 -7.26 0.75 13.77
N VAL A 188 -6.96 0.39 15.02
CA VAL A 188 -6.44 -0.92 15.37
C VAL A 188 -7.52 -2.00 15.20
N LEU A 189 -8.77 -1.73 15.57
CA LEU A 189 -9.88 -2.65 15.32
C LEU A 189 -10.10 -2.88 13.81
N ALA A 190 -9.93 -1.85 12.98
CA ALA A 190 -10.04 -1.96 11.53
C ALA A 190 -8.86 -2.73 10.92
N TYR A 191 -7.64 -2.22 11.12
CA TYR A 191 -6.42 -2.68 10.45
C TYR A 191 -5.96 -4.03 11.01
N TYR A 192 -5.70 -4.13 12.31
CA TYR A 192 -5.21 -5.40 12.89
C TYR A 192 -6.34 -6.35 13.28
N GLY A 193 -7.47 -5.81 13.73
CA GLY A 193 -8.61 -6.61 14.19
C GLY A 193 -9.56 -7.06 13.07
N GLY A 194 -9.37 -6.58 11.84
CA GLY A 194 -10.19 -6.93 10.68
C GLY A 194 -11.67 -6.57 10.83
N ARG A 195 -12.04 -5.69 11.76
CA ARG A 195 -13.43 -5.28 11.96
C ARG A 195 -13.88 -4.36 10.83
N THR A 196 -15.13 -4.50 10.42
CA THR A 196 -15.72 -3.54 9.48
C THR A 196 -16.07 -2.26 10.21
N TYR A 197 -16.11 -1.10 9.55
CA TYR A 197 -16.49 0.17 10.18
C TYR A 197 -17.89 0.11 10.82
N ARG A 198 -18.83 -0.67 10.25
CA ARG A 198 -20.14 -0.97 10.86
C ARG A 198 -20.04 -1.98 12.01
N GLY A 199 -19.06 -2.88 11.99
CA GLY A 199 -18.72 -3.76 13.10
C GLY A 199 -18.22 -2.95 14.30
N ILE A 200 -17.25 -2.06 14.07
CA ILE A 200 -16.68 -1.15 15.06
C ILE A 200 -17.79 -0.29 15.68
N SER A 201 -18.65 0.33 14.85
CA SER A 201 -19.79 1.12 15.33
C SER A 201 -20.71 0.35 16.30
N ARG A 202 -20.94 -0.95 16.04
CA ARG A 202 -21.76 -1.79 16.92
C ARG A 202 -21.04 -2.19 18.21
N GLU A 203 -19.72 -2.37 18.14
CA GLU A 203 -18.87 -2.75 19.27
C GLU A 203 -18.62 -1.59 20.23
N THR A 204 -18.32 -0.40 19.70
CA THR A 204 -18.01 0.80 20.49
C THR A 204 -19.25 1.62 20.83
N GLY A 205 -20.40 1.33 20.21
CA GLY A 205 -21.63 2.12 20.36
C GLY A 205 -21.61 3.47 19.63
N MET A 206 -20.53 3.80 18.93
CA MET A 206 -20.40 5.06 18.18
C MET A 206 -21.26 5.04 16.90
N ALA A 207 -21.77 6.20 16.49
CA ALA A 207 -22.44 6.33 15.20
C ALA A 207 -21.48 6.04 14.03
N VAL A 208 -21.98 5.40 12.97
CA VAL A 208 -21.19 5.08 11.76
C VAL A 208 -20.41 6.27 11.19
N PRO A 209 -20.99 7.48 11.02
CA PRO A 209 -20.24 8.64 10.53
C PRO A 209 -19.08 9.04 11.43
N THR A 210 -19.23 8.85 12.75
CA THR A 210 -18.18 9.11 13.74
C THR A 210 -17.01 8.14 13.53
N VAL A 211 -17.30 6.84 13.36
CA VAL A 211 -16.25 5.83 13.10
C VAL A 211 -15.50 6.13 11.82
N THR A 212 -16.19 6.44 10.71
CA THR A 212 -15.53 6.76 9.43
C THR A 212 -14.66 8.01 9.53
N ARG A 213 -15.11 9.02 10.28
CA ARG A 213 -14.33 10.24 10.53
C ARG A 213 -13.08 9.94 11.37
N LEU A 214 -13.23 9.20 12.47
CA LEU A 214 -12.11 8.82 13.34
C LEU A 214 -11.08 7.97 12.59
N LEU A 215 -11.51 7.07 11.70
CA LEU A 215 -10.60 6.33 10.82
C LEU A 215 -9.78 7.27 9.93
N GLY A 216 -10.42 8.21 9.24
CA GLY A 216 -9.72 9.19 8.41
C GLY A 216 -8.74 10.07 9.20
N GLU A 217 -9.16 10.55 10.37
CA GLU A 217 -8.30 11.35 11.25
C GLU A 217 -7.14 10.54 11.84
N SER A 218 -7.35 9.25 12.16
CA SER A 218 -6.29 8.36 12.66
C SER A 218 -5.20 8.12 11.60
N ILE A 219 -5.60 7.95 10.33
CA ILE A 219 -4.71 7.82 9.18
C ILE A 219 -3.90 9.10 8.99
N ASP A 220 -4.55 10.27 9.04
CA ASP A 220 -3.88 11.56 8.87
C ASP A 220 -2.85 11.78 9.99
N ARG A 221 -3.18 11.47 11.26
CA ARG A 221 -2.24 11.52 12.39
C ARG A 221 -1.06 10.56 12.23
N LEU A 222 -1.31 9.33 11.80
CA LEU A 222 -0.26 8.33 11.56
C LEU A 222 0.67 8.77 10.43
N ALA A 223 0.14 9.38 9.37
CA ALA A 223 0.95 9.90 8.28
C ALA A 223 1.87 11.05 8.72
N GLU A 224 1.35 11.95 9.57
CA GLU A 224 2.14 13.02 10.19
C GLU A 224 3.26 12.44 11.07
N GLN A 225 2.93 11.49 11.96
CA GLN A 225 3.90 10.83 12.85
C GLN A 225 5.00 10.08 12.10
N ARG A 226 4.68 9.46 10.95
CA ARG A 226 5.63 8.71 10.12
C ARG A 226 6.32 9.59 9.08
N ALA A 227 6.15 10.92 9.17
CA ALA A 227 6.70 11.92 8.26
C ALA A 227 6.56 11.49 6.80
N VAL A 228 5.36 11.03 6.41
CA VAL A 228 5.12 10.60 5.02
C VAL A 228 5.13 11.85 4.14
N PRO A 229 6.18 12.07 3.32
CA PRO A 229 6.29 13.28 2.53
C PRO A 229 5.12 13.37 1.57
N ASN A 230 4.45 14.51 1.55
CA ASN A 230 3.32 14.80 0.67
C ASN A 230 2.13 13.83 0.81
N PHE A 231 1.97 13.15 1.96
CA PHE A 231 0.70 12.50 2.30
C PHE A 231 -0.33 13.61 2.40
N ALA A 232 -1.18 13.76 1.39
CA ALA A 232 -2.08 14.90 1.29
C ALA A 232 -2.96 14.97 2.54
N PRO A 233 -2.73 15.92 3.45
CA PRO A 233 -3.51 16.03 4.65
C PRO A 233 -4.75 16.85 4.36
N ARG A 234 -5.78 16.58 5.17
CA ARG A 234 -7.15 17.13 5.16
C ARG A 234 -8.06 16.22 4.36
N HIS A 235 -8.58 15.23 5.06
CA HIS A 235 -9.94 14.75 4.87
C HIS A 235 -10.88 15.94 4.60
N ARG A 236 -10.97 16.36 3.34
CA ARG A 236 -11.88 17.39 2.86
C ARG A 236 -13.26 16.85 3.20
N TRP A 237 -14.08 17.59 3.94
CA TRP A 237 -15.40 17.12 4.32
C TRP A 237 -16.09 16.47 3.12
N ARG A 238 -16.40 15.17 3.23
CA ARG A 238 -17.06 14.40 2.17
C ARG A 238 -18.49 14.19 2.61
N PRO A 239 -19.48 14.32 1.71
CA PRO A 239 -20.86 14.07 2.06
C PRO A 239 -20.98 12.66 2.67
N PRO A 240 -21.63 12.51 3.84
CA PRO A 240 -21.92 11.20 4.40
C PRO A 240 -22.57 10.33 3.34
N ARG A 241 -22.16 9.05 3.23
CA ARG A 241 -22.63 8.07 2.23
C ARG A 241 -22.10 8.26 0.80
N SER A 242 -21.25 9.26 0.52
CA SER A 242 -20.49 9.30 -0.73
C SER A 242 -19.49 8.13 -0.79
N VAL A 243 -19.22 7.61 -1.98
CA VAL A 243 -18.21 6.55 -2.18
C VAL A 243 -16.82 7.03 -1.74
N LEU A 244 -16.53 8.31 -2.00
CA LEU A 244 -15.33 8.98 -1.56
C LEU A 244 -15.16 8.95 -0.03
N ALA A 245 -16.24 9.09 0.76
CA ALA A 245 -16.14 9.02 2.22
C ALA A 245 -15.73 7.62 2.74
N LEU A 246 -15.82 6.59 1.90
CA LEU A 246 -15.46 5.21 2.26
C LEU A 246 -14.04 4.82 1.81
N ALA A 247 -13.26 5.72 1.19
CA ALA A 247 -11.92 5.41 0.69
C ALA A 247 -10.98 4.89 1.80
N ASP A 248 -11.00 5.54 2.97
CA ASP A 248 -10.17 5.16 4.12
C ASP A 248 -10.57 3.80 4.68
N ALA A 249 -11.87 3.58 4.89
CA ALA A 249 -12.38 2.28 5.33
C ALA A 249 -12.10 1.17 4.28
N TYR A 250 -12.17 1.49 2.99
CA TYR A 250 -11.87 0.55 1.91
C TYR A 250 -10.39 0.15 1.89
N ALA A 251 -9.49 1.11 2.05
CA ALA A 251 -8.04 0.89 2.07
C ALA A 251 -7.57 0.11 3.31
N LEU A 252 -8.26 0.26 4.44
CA LEU A 252 -8.01 -0.53 5.67
C LEU A 252 -8.66 -1.92 5.64
N ASP A 253 -9.30 -2.31 4.52
CA ASP A 253 -10.14 -3.51 4.43
C ASP A 253 -11.28 -3.56 5.45
N ALA A 254 -11.66 -2.43 6.04
CA ALA A 254 -12.73 -2.26 7.03
C ALA A 254 -14.13 -2.22 6.40
N VAL A 255 -14.28 -2.71 5.17
CA VAL A 255 -15.55 -2.82 4.46
C VAL A 255 -15.92 -4.30 4.30
N ALA A 256 -17.21 -4.62 4.40
CA ALA A 256 -17.69 -5.99 4.16
C ALA A 256 -17.58 -6.35 2.66
N GLU A 257 -17.40 -7.63 2.32
CA GLU A 257 -17.14 -8.03 0.93
C GLU A 257 -18.27 -7.61 -0.04
N LEU A 258 -19.53 -7.78 0.36
CA LEU A 258 -20.67 -7.33 -0.44
C LEU A 258 -20.66 -5.80 -0.66
N GLU A 259 -20.28 -5.04 0.36
CA GLU A 259 -20.18 -3.58 0.26
C GLU A 259 -18.98 -3.16 -0.59
N ARG A 260 -17.88 -3.91 -0.57
CA ARG A 260 -16.74 -3.70 -1.45
C ARG A 260 -17.14 -3.84 -2.91
N HIS A 261 -17.88 -4.88 -3.27
CA HIS A 261 -18.41 -5.06 -4.63
C HIS A 261 -19.31 -3.89 -5.03
N HIS A 262 -20.15 -3.39 -4.11
CA HIS A 262 -21.00 -2.23 -4.36
C HIS A 262 -20.20 -0.94 -4.57
N ILE A 263 -19.13 -0.72 -3.79
CA ILE A 263 -18.21 0.41 -3.97
C ILE A 263 -17.56 0.32 -5.35
N GLN A 264 -17.05 -0.85 -5.74
CA GLN A 264 -16.40 -1.05 -7.05
C GLN A 264 -17.38 -0.83 -8.21
N ALA A 265 -18.60 -1.38 -8.12
CA ALA A 265 -19.64 -1.16 -9.11
C ALA A 265 -19.99 0.33 -9.25
N LYS A 266 -20.06 1.07 -8.13
CA LYS A 266 -20.28 2.52 -8.16
C LYS A 266 -19.11 3.29 -8.75
N LEU A 267 -17.88 2.94 -8.42
CA LEU A 267 -16.68 3.57 -8.99
C LEU A 267 -16.60 3.39 -10.51
N ALA A 268 -17.08 2.26 -11.04
CA ALA A 268 -17.19 2.06 -12.49
C ALA A 268 -18.19 3.00 -13.19
N THR A 269 -19.11 3.62 -12.44
CA THR A 269 -20.18 4.48 -12.98
C THR A 269 -20.00 5.97 -12.69
N ILE A 270 -19.10 6.34 -11.77
CA ILE A 270 -18.89 7.73 -11.37
C ILE A 270 -18.00 8.46 -12.39
N ALA A 271 -17.98 9.80 -12.34
CA ALA A 271 -17.07 10.61 -13.14
C ALA A 271 -15.61 10.19 -12.89
N ALA A 272 -14.81 10.14 -13.97
CA ALA A 272 -13.40 9.72 -13.93
C ALA A 272 -12.61 10.46 -12.84
N GLN A 273 -12.80 11.78 -12.71
CA GLN A 273 -12.15 12.59 -11.67
C GLN A 273 -12.42 12.08 -10.24
N SER A 274 -13.64 11.63 -9.93
CA SER A 274 -13.96 11.08 -8.61
C SER A 274 -13.41 9.67 -8.42
N GLY A 275 -13.31 8.89 -9.50
CA GLY A 275 -12.58 7.61 -9.49
C GLY A 275 -11.10 7.82 -9.18
N ASP A 276 -10.44 8.74 -9.89
CA ASP A 276 -9.03 9.07 -9.70
C ASP A 276 -8.76 9.60 -8.28
N GLU A 277 -9.66 10.43 -7.74
CA GLU A 277 -9.55 10.92 -6.37
C GLU A 277 -9.66 9.78 -5.32
N PHE A 278 -10.54 8.80 -5.58
CA PHE A 278 -10.67 7.61 -4.74
C PHE A 278 -9.38 6.78 -4.77
N ASP A 279 -8.90 6.45 -5.97
CA ASP A 279 -7.71 5.61 -6.18
C ASP A 279 -6.44 6.29 -5.64
N ALA A 280 -6.31 7.60 -5.81
CA ALA A 280 -5.21 8.37 -5.25
C ALA A 280 -5.22 8.37 -3.71
N ARG A 281 -6.39 8.40 -3.07
CA ARG A 281 -6.49 8.29 -1.60
C ARG A 281 -6.17 6.87 -1.13
N VAL A 282 -6.73 5.84 -1.77
CA VAL A 282 -6.45 4.44 -1.43
C VAL A 282 -4.96 4.12 -1.58
N THR A 283 -4.33 4.58 -2.67
CA THR A 283 -2.89 4.42 -2.90
C THR A 283 -2.07 5.09 -1.80
N ALA A 284 -2.40 6.34 -1.44
CA ALA A 284 -1.70 7.04 -0.36
C ALA A 284 -1.83 6.29 0.98
N VAL A 285 -3.02 5.77 1.31
CA VAL A 285 -3.21 4.99 2.53
C VAL A 285 -2.40 3.69 2.46
N HIS A 286 -2.40 2.96 1.35
CA HIS A 286 -1.56 1.76 1.22
C HIS A 286 -0.06 2.06 1.33
N ASP A 287 0.41 3.21 0.86
CA ASP A 287 1.80 3.65 1.07
C ASP A 287 2.12 3.86 2.56
N LEU A 288 1.19 4.44 3.32
CA LEU A 288 1.32 4.56 4.78
C LEU A 288 1.33 3.18 5.45
N LEU A 289 0.39 2.30 5.09
CA LEU A 289 0.30 0.95 5.66
C LEU A 289 1.53 0.11 5.33
N ALA A 290 2.13 0.29 4.16
CA ALA A 290 3.38 -0.38 3.81
C ALA A 290 4.55 0.05 4.71
N ARG A 291 4.61 1.33 5.10
CA ARG A 291 5.59 1.82 6.09
C ARG A 291 5.33 1.26 7.48
N LEU A 292 4.07 1.09 7.87
CA LEU A 292 3.70 0.40 9.11
C LEU A 292 4.13 -1.07 9.07
N ALA A 293 3.85 -1.78 7.97
CA ALA A 293 4.27 -3.17 7.77
C ALA A 293 5.80 -3.34 7.81
N LYS A 294 6.57 -2.34 7.34
CA LYS A 294 8.03 -2.32 7.49
C LYS A 294 8.45 -2.31 8.97
N SER A 295 7.68 -1.66 9.85
CA SER A 295 7.92 -1.66 11.29
C SER A 295 7.55 -3.00 11.95
N ASP A 296 6.74 -3.82 11.28
CA ASP A 296 6.33 -5.14 11.74
C ASP A 296 7.21 -6.28 11.21
N GLU A 297 8.32 -5.96 10.53
CA GLU A 297 9.21 -6.95 9.91
C GLU A 297 9.62 -8.08 10.86
N ARG A 298 9.45 -9.31 10.38
CA ARG A 298 9.91 -10.51 11.06
C ARG A 298 10.56 -11.47 10.07
N PRO A 299 11.62 -12.19 10.49
CA PRO A 299 12.29 -13.14 9.60
C PRO A 299 11.31 -14.25 9.20
N PRO A 300 11.05 -14.43 7.88
CA PRO A 300 10.20 -15.50 7.41
C PRO A 300 10.87 -16.87 7.62
N PRO A 301 10.09 -17.96 7.70
CA PRO A 301 10.63 -19.31 7.69
C PRO A 301 11.44 -19.59 6.43
N ARG A 302 12.54 -20.35 6.55
CA ARG A 302 13.49 -20.62 5.46
C ARG A 302 12.86 -21.32 4.24
N HIS A 303 11.80 -22.10 4.45
CA HIS A 303 11.10 -22.82 3.38
C HIS A 303 10.00 -22.00 2.68
N LEU A 304 9.67 -20.81 3.18
CA LEU A 304 8.57 -20.00 2.65
C LEU A 304 8.87 -19.48 1.24
N GLU A 305 10.09 -19.00 1.00
CA GLU A 305 10.54 -18.55 -0.32
C GLU A 305 10.38 -19.64 -1.37
N ALA A 306 10.90 -20.85 -1.10
CA ALA A 306 10.80 -21.98 -2.01
C ALA A 306 9.34 -22.38 -2.31
N ARG A 307 8.45 -22.31 -1.31
CA ARG A 307 7.01 -22.57 -1.50
C ARG A 307 6.34 -21.49 -2.36
N ILE A 308 6.72 -20.22 -2.20
CA ILE A 308 6.20 -19.12 -3.03
C ILE A 308 6.65 -19.29 -4.47
N LEU A 309 7.94 -19.53 -4.71
CA LEU A 309 8.47 -19.76 -6.07
C LEU A 309 7.79 -20.95 -6.75
N ALA A 310 7.57 -22.05 -6.02
CA ALA A 310 6.80 -23.19 -6.53
C ALA A 310 5.35 -22.83 -6.88
N ASP A 311 4.66 -22.03 -6.05
CA ASP A 311 3.33 -21.53 -6.36
C ASP A 311 3.34 -20.59 -7.59
N PHE A 312 4.39 -19.79 -7.73
CA PHE A 312 4.54 -18.76 -8.75
C PHE A 312 4.73 -19.34 -10.16
N ASN A 313 5.46 -20.45 -10.25
CA ASN A 313 5.65 -21.22 -11.49
C ASN A 313 4.49 -22.15 -11.84
N GLY A 314 3.40 -22.12 -11.07
CA GLY A 314 2.28 -23.04 -11.23
C GLY A 314 2.62 -24.49 -10.86
N ALA A 315 3.78 -24.73 -10.23
CA ALA A 315 4.18 -26.04 -9.72
C ALA A 315 3.37 -26.45 -8.48
N ALA A 316 2.67 -25.51 -7.83
CA ALA A 316 1.73 -25.82 -6.77
C ALA A 316 0.37 -26.29 -7.32
N SER A 317 0.34 -27.59 -7.59
CA SER A 317 -0.77 -28.51 -7.34
C SER A 317 -2.20 -28.01 -7.58
N ARG A 318 -2.85 -28.65 -8.56
CA ARG A 318 -4.30 -28.90 -8.64
C ARG A 318 -4.83 -29.74 -7.46
N ARG A 319 -4.33 -29.51 -6.24
CA ARG A 319 -4.75 -30.14 -4.99
C ARG A 319 -5.13 -29.05 -4.00
N GLY A 320 -6.33 -28.53 -4.17
CA GLY A 320 -7.42 -28.70 -3.20
C GLY A 320 -7.19 -28.46 -1.71
N TYR A 321 -6.16 -27.74 -1.26
CA TYR A 321 -6.02 -27.46 0.17
C TYR A 321 -7.07 -26.46 0.68
N TRP A 322 -7.67 -25.67 -0.23
CA TRP A 322 -8.87 -24.87 0.04
C TRP A 322 -10.19 -25.62 -0.13
N ALA A 323 -10.17 -26.85 -0.66
CA ALA A 323 -11.37 -27.70 -0.77
C ALA A 323 -11.57 -28.63 0.45
N ALA A 324 -10.60 -28.70 1.37
CA ALA A 324 -10.68 -29.51 2.58
C ALA A 324 -11.46 -28.82 3.72
N THR A 325 -11.72 -27.51 3.63
CA THR A 325 -12.65 -26.81 4.53
C THR A 325 -14.00 -26.64 3.84
N ARG A 326 -14.57 -27.73 3.36
CA ARG A 326 -15.99 -27.76 2.97
C ARG A 326 -16.81 -27.70 4.28
N PRO A 327 -17.66 -26.70 4.48
CA PRO A 327 -18.44 -26.61 5.71
C PRO A 327 -19.33 -27.87 5.87
N PRO A 328 -19.41 -28.50 7.06
CA PRO A 328 -20.04 -29.82 7.24
C PRO A 328 -21.56 -29.88 6.90
N TRP A 329 -22.22 -28.74 6.78
CA TRP A 329 -23.63 -28.59 6.36
C TRP A 329 -23.88 -28.56 4.83
N LEU A 330 -22.84 -28.57 3.98
CA LEU A 330 -22.99 -28.60 2.52
C LEU A 330 -23.00 -30.05 1.98
N ARG A 331 -24.08 -30.79 2.26
CA ARG A 331 -24.36 -32.07 1.60
C ARG A 331 -24.70 -31.84 0.12
N ARG A 332 -24.26 -32.74 -0.78
CA ARG A 332 -24.73 -32.72 -2.17
C ARG A 332 -26.20 -33.15 -2.21
N PRO A 333 -27.02 -32.61 -3.12
CA PRO A 333 -28.29 -33.23 -3.44
C PRO A 333 -27.98 -34.56 -4.14
N GLY A 334 -28.23 -35.69 -3.47
CA GLY A 334 -28.06 -37.03 -4.06
C GLY A 334 -27.50 -38.14 -3.15
N ASP A 335 -27.03 -37.83 -1.94
CA ASP A 335 -26.65 -38.88 -0.97
C ASP A 335 -27.90 -39.29 -0.17
N VAL A 336 -28.56 -40.36 -0.62
CA VAL A 336 -29.51 -41.19 0.16
C VAL A 336 -28.78 -42.42 0.65
#